data_AF-E0NV03-F1
#
_entry.id   AF-E0NV03-F1
#
_cell.length_a   1.000
_cell.length_b   1.000
_cell.length_c   1.000
_cell.angle_alpha   90.00
_cell.angle_beta   90.00
_cell.angle_gamma   90.00
#
_symmetry.space_group_name_H-M   'P 1'
#
loop_
_entity.id
_entity.type
_entity.pdbx_description
1 polymer ?
#
loop_
_entity_poly.entity_id
_entity_poly.type
_entity_poly.pdbx_seq_one_letter_code
_entity_poly.pdbx_strand_id
1 'polypeptide(L)'
;MSKADPNALKTTVNPFRLTKRQTEICNEVRKNIACLIDKKTNVITINVTDTDPQVAAILADTIQRRLQQYISIYRTQKARNDLSYAKKIFAESKEQYIRAQRVYAGYADANTDVILQSFRSKQEELENEMQLRFNVYQQAAQQLQSAKDKVQEHTPAFTVIQQATMPLKASSMPRSALVFLFMVIGVFVDAVWIFFGRDLFHQFCRRR
;
A
#
# COMPACT_ATOMS: atom_id res chain seq x y z
N MET A 1 29.00 15.00 37.60
CA MET A 1 29.35 13.79 36.80
C MET A 1 28.22 12.78 36.92
N SER A 2 27.16 12.95 36.11
CA SER A 2 26.08 11.97 36.01
C SER A 2 26.46 11.00 34.89
N LYS A 3 26.55 9.71 35.22
CA LYS A 3 26.93 8.65 34.28
C LYS A 3 25.93 8.63 33.13
N ALA A 4 26.43 8.82 31.91
CA ALA A 4 25.65 8.59 30.69
C ALA A 4 25.46 7.07 30.53
N ASP A 5 24.21 6.63 30.46
CA ASP A 5 23.85 5.24 30.20
C ASP A 5 24.43 4.77 28.86
N PRO A 6 25.24 3.69 28.83
CA PRO A 6 25.95 3.25 27.62
C PRO A 6 25.07 2.44 26.66
N ASN A 7 23.74 2.40 26.86
CA ASN A 7 22.85 1.51 26.11
C ASN A 7 21.95 2.24 25.10
N ALA A 8 22.42 3.35 24.54
CA ALA A 8 21.85 3.94 23.32
C ALA A 8 22.32 3.14 22.09
N LEU A 9 22.01 1.85 22.04
CA LEU A 9 22.30 1.01 20.88
C LEU A 9 21.40 1.43 19.72
N LYS A 10 21.97 2.22 18.80
CA LYS A 10 21.53 2.36 17.41
C LYS A 10 21.33 0.96 16.81
N THR A 11 20.13 0.44 16.91
CA THR A 11 19.75 -0.84 16.28
C THR A 11 19.02 -0.49 15.00
N THR A 12 19.77 -0.19 13.95
CA THR A 12 19.23 -0.26 12.58
C THR A 12 18.86 -1.72 12.31
N VAL A 13 17.59 -2.06 12.52
CA VAL A 13 17.07 -3.40 12.23
C VAL A 13 17.18 -3.63 10.72
N ASN A 14 17.93 -4.65 10.30
CA ASN A 14 18.04 -5.01 8.89
C ASN A 14 16.82 -5.87 8.49
N PRO A 15 15.90 -5.38 7.65
CA PRO A 15 14.68 -6.12 7.30
C PRO A 15 14.96 -7.42 6.53
N PHE A 16 16.13 -7.54 5.90
CA PHE A 16 16.54 -8.71 5.13
C PHE A 16 17.17 -9.81 6.00
N ARG A 17 17.63 -9.47 7.21
CA ARG A 17 18.26 -10.42 8.15
C ARG A 17 17.74 -10.20 9.57
N LEU A 18 16.58 -10.78 9.87
CA LEU A 18 16.00 -10.76 11.21
C LEU A 18 16.64 -11.84 12.09
N THR A 19 16.94 -11.48 13.34
CA THR A 19 17.31 -12.45 14.39
C THR A 19 16.09 -13.27 14.82
N LYS A 20 16.31 -14.46 15.42
CA LYS A 20 15.21 -15.33 15.89
C LYS A 20 14.19 -14.59 16.76
N ARG A 21 14.67 -13.82 17.74
CA ARG A 21 13.83 -12.99 18.63
C ARG A 21 13.00 -11.95 17.87
N GLN A 22 13.58 -11.28 16.88
CA GLN A 22 12.85 -10.30 16.06
C GLN A 22 11.76 -10.97 15.21
N THR A 23 12.03 -12.15 14.66
CA THR A 23 11.05 -12.91 13.88
C THR A 23 9.89 -13.39 14.76
N GLU A 24 10.16 -13.82 15.99
CA GLU A 24 9.12 -14.19 16.97
C GLU A 24 8.19 -13.03 17.25
N ILE A 25 8.74 -11.85 17.60
CA ILE A 25 7.95 -10.63 17.84
C ILE A 25 7.13 -10.26 16.60
N CYS A 26 7.71 -10.30 15.40
CA CYS A 26 6.97 -10.04 14.17
C CYS A 26 5.82 -11.02 13.95
N ASN A 27 5.99 -12.30 14.31
CA ASN A 27 4.95 -13.31 14.16
C ASN A 27 3.82 -13.11 15.18
N GLU A 28 4.13 -12.67 16.40
CA GLU A 28 3.10 -12.28 17.38
C GLU A 28 2.27 -11.10 16.88
N VAL A 29 2.93 -10.04 16.40
CA VAL A 29 2.25 -8.88 15.81
C VAL A 29 1.37 -9.29 14.62
N ARG A 30 1.85 -10.20 13.76
CA ARG A 30 1.06 -10.71 12.63
C ARG A 30 -0.17 -11.48 13.07
N LYS A 31 -0.09 -12.29 14.13
CA LYS A 31 -1.24 -13.04 14.66
C LYS A 31 -2.33 -12.12 15.21
N ASN A 32 -1.92 -10.97 15.72
CA ASN A 32 -2.81 -9.95 16.29
C ASN A 32 -3.53 -9.09 15.25
N ILE A 33 -3.19 -9.24 13.96
CA ILE A 33 -3.78 -8.48 12.85
C ILE A 33 -4.61 -9.45 11.99
N ALA A 34 -5.90 -9.18 11.88
CA ALA A 34 -6.79 -9.89 10.96
C ALA A 34 -7.32 -8.92 9.89
N CYS A 35 -7.26 -9.33 8.62
CA CYS A 35 -7.78 -8.57 7.49
C CYS A 35 -8.84 -9.42 6.77
N LEU A 36 -10.06 -8.91 6.71
CA LEU A 36 -11.18 -9.54 6.02
C LEU A 36 -11.54 -8.70 4.80
N ILE A 37 -11.66 -9.35 3.65
CA ILE A 37 -12.00 -8.69 2.38
C ILE A 37 -13.32 -9.28 1.90
N ASP A 38 -14.37 -8.46 1.92
CA ASP A 38 -15.64 -8.85 1.30
C ASP A 38 -15.59 -8.48 -0.20
N LYS A 39 -15.53 -9.52 -1.05
CA LYS A 39 -15.47 -9.36 -2.50
C LYS A 39 -16.76 -8.81 -3.12
N LYS A 40 -17.90 -8.93 -2.43
CA LYS A 40 -19.19 -8.44 -2.94
C LYS A 40 -19.35 -6.94 -2.70
N THR A 41 -18.95 -6.48 -1.52
CA THR A 41 -19.09 -5.07 -1.11
C THR A 41 -17.80 -4.26 -1.30
N ASN A 42 -16.68 -4.90 -1.65
CA ASN A 42 -15.33 -4.32 -1.70
C ASN A 42 -14.89 -3.66 -0.39
N VAL A 43 -15.49 -4.06 0.73
CA VAL A 43 -15.13 -3.56 2.06
C VAL A 43 -13.93 -4.34 2.58
N ILE A 44 -12.93 -3.60 3.07
CA ILE A 44 -11.75 -4.14 3.74
C ILE A 44 -11.90 -3.84 5.23
N THR A 45 -12.07 -4.89 6.03
CA THR A 45 -12.16 -4.79 7.49
C THR A 45 -10.81 -5.18 8.09
N ILE A 46 -10.21 -4.26 8.85
CA ILE A 46 -8.93 -4.46 9.54
C ILE A 46 -9.22 -4.55 11.03
N ASN A 47 -8.92 -5.70 11.62
CA ASN A 47 -9.06 -5.94 13.05
C ASN A 47 -7.66 -6.06 13.65
N VAL A 48 -7.41 -5.31 14.72
CA VAL A 48 -6.15 -5.36 15.47
C VAL A 48 -6.49 -5.61 16.94
N THR A 49 -5.88 -6.64 17.52
CA THR A 49 -6.05 -6.99 18.93
C THR A 49 -4.75 -6.80 19.69
N ASP A 50 -4.75 -5.92 20.68
CA ASP A 50 -3.59 -5.70 21.55
C ASP A 50 -4.03 -5.56 23.02
N THR A 51 -3.05 -5.67 23.91
CA THR A 51 -3.19 -5.48 25.36
C THR A 51 -3.49 -4.03 25.73
N ASP A 52 -2.85 -3.07 25.04
CA ASP A 52 -3.11 -1.64 25.20
C ASP A 52 -4.09 -1.14 24.12
N PRO A 53 -5.26 -0.58 24.51
CA PRO A 53 -6.21 0.00 23.55
C PRO A 53 -5.62 1.13 22.70
N GLN A 54 -4.62 1.88 23.22
CA GLN A 54 -3.99 2.96 22.45
C GLN A 54 -3.13 2.41 21.32
N VAL A 55 -2.31 1.39 21.63
CA VAL A 55 -1.45 0.73 20.65
C VAL A 55 -2.29 0.07 19.56
N ALA A 56 -3.40 -0.59 19.92
CA ALA A 56 -4.32 -1.18 18.96
C ALA A 56 -4.88 -0.14 17.97
N ALA A 57 -5.30 1.02 18.45
CA ALA A 57 -5.83 2.10 17.60
C ALA A 57 -4.77 2.70 16.67
N ILE A 58 -3.58 3.00 17.20
CA ILE A 58 -2.45 3.53 16.41
C ILE A 58 -2.01 2.54 15.34
N LEU A 59 -1.94 1.25 15.70
CA LEU A 59 -1.55 0.19 14.79
C LEU A 59 -2.58 0.02 13.67
N ALA A 60 -3.88 0.01 14.00
CA ALA A 60 -4.94 -0.05 13.00
C ALA A 60 -4.89 1.13 12.01
N ASP A 61 -4.73 2.36 12.51
CA ASP A 61 -4.59 3.55 11.67
C ASP A 61 -3.34 3.48 10.76
N THR A 62 -2.21 3.04 11.32
CA THR A 62 -0.96 2.92 10.57
C THR A 62 -1.07 1.87 9.46
N ILE A 63 -1.69 0.72 9.76
CA ILE A 63 -1.92 -0.35 8.78
C ILE A 63 -2.88 0.15 7.69
N GLN A 64 -3.97 0.81 8.05
CA GLN A 64 -4.90 1.39 7.08
C GLN A 64 -4.19 2.33 6.11
N ARG A 65 -3.44 3.32 6.61
CA ARG A 65 -2.73 4.29 5.78
C ARG A 65 -1.70 3.63 4.86
N ARG A 66 -0.92 2.68 5.40
CA ARG A 66 0.08 1.94 4.61
C ARG A 66 -0.55 1.07 3.55
N LEU A 67 -1.66 0.41 3.87
CA LEU A 67 -2.39 -0.43 2.91
C LEU A 67 -3.00 0.41 1.79
N GLN A 68 -3.62 1.55 2.12
CA GLN A 68 -4.13 2.50 1.13
C GLN A 68 -3.02 3.00 0.20
N GLN A 69 -1.87 3.41 0.77
CA GLN A 69 -0.72 3.85 -0.02
C GLN A 69 -0.19 2.73 -0.92
N TYR A 70 -0.05 1.52 -0.39
CA TYR A 70 0.42 0.37 -1.16
C TYR A 70 -0.52 0.03 -2.32
N ILE A 71 -1.84 -0.04 -2.07
CA ILE A 71 -2.83 -0.32 -3.11
C ILE A 71 -2.84 0.79 -4.16
N SER A 72 -2.78 2.06 -3.73
CA SER A 72 -2.72 3.21 -4.63
C SER A 72 -1.50 3.14 -5.54
N ILE A 73 -0.31 2.89 -4.97
CA ILE A 73 0.93 2.73 -5.75
C ILE A 73 0.81 1.54 -6.69
N TYR A 74 0.40 0.38 -6.18
CA TYR A 74 0.31 -0.85 -6.98
C TYR A 74 -0.65 -0.68 -8.18
N ARG A 75 -1.83 -0.08 -7.97
CA ARG A 75 -2.80 0.15 -9.05
C ARG A 75 -2.35 1.23 -10.04
N THR A 76 -1.64 2.26 -9.57
CA THR A 76 -1.20 3.36 -10.45
C THR A 76 0.17 3.12 -11.08
N GLN A 77 0.95 2.12 -10.65
CA GLN A 77 2.34 1.92 -11.07
C GLN A 77 2.49 1.80 -12.59
N LYS A 78 1.66 0.96 -13.23
CA LYS A 78 1.71 0.77 -14.68
C LYS A 78 1.38 2.07 -15.41
N ALA A 79 0.26 2.70 -15.05
CA ALA A 79 -0.18 3.94 -15.68
C ALA A 79 0.84 5.08 -15.50
N ARG A 80 1.54 5.14 -14.36
CA ARG A 80 2.63 6.09 -14.11
C ARG A 80 3.84 5.85 -15.01
N ASN A 81 4.21 4.58 -15.23
CA ASN A 81 5.28 4.22 -16.15
C ASN A 81 4.90 4.56 -17.59
N ASP A 82 3.66 4.29 -18.00
CA ASP A 82 3.17 4.63 -19.33
C ASP A 82 3.17 6.15 -19.54
N LEU A 83 2.78 6.92 -18.53
CA LEU A 83 2.83 8.38 -18.54
C LEU A 83 4.26 8.90 -18.62
N SER A 84 5.22 8.33 -17.88
CA SER A 84 6.63 8.76 -17.95
C SER A 84 7.24 8.47 -19.32
N TYR A 85 6.91 7.33 -19.92
CA TYR A 85 7.30 7.00 -21.28
C TYR A 85 6.68 7.97 -22.30
N ALA A 86 5.37 8.23 -22.22
CA ALA A 86 4.69 9.17 -23.11
C ALA A 86 5.25 10.60 -22.99
N LYS A 87 5.61 11.04 -21.77
CA LYS A 87 6.32 12.32 -21.54
C LYS A 87 7.65 12.39 -22.27
N LYS A 88 8.43 11.30 -22.25
CA LYS A 88 9.72 11.22 -22.94
C LYS A 88 9.53 11.35 -24.46
N ILE A 89 8.63 10.55 -25.05
CA ILE A 89 8.33 10.61 -26.48
C ILE A 89 7.82 11.99 -26.90
N PHE A 90 6.94 12.60 -26.09
CA PHE A 90 6.47 13.96 -26.35
C PHE A 90 7.62 14.98 -26.38
N ALA A 91 8.54 14.92 -25.42
CA ALA A 91 9.68 15.82 -25.36
C ALA A 91 10.62 15.64 -26.57
N GLU A 92 10.93 14.40 -26.93
CA GLU A 92 11.77 14.06 -28.08
C GLU A 92 11.13 14.52 -29.40
N SER A 93 9.85 14.21 -29.63
CA SER A 93 9.12 14.62 -30.84
C SER A 93 9.00 16.14 -30.94
N LYS A 94 8.77 16.84 -29.81
CA LYS A 94 8.73 18.30 -29.77
C LYS A 94 10.07 18.90 -30.16
N GLU A 95 11.17 18.36 -29.65
CA GLU A 95 12.51 18.83 -30.01
C GLU A 95 12.80 18.62 -31.49
N GLN A 96 12.47 17.45 -32.04
CA GLN A 96 12.65 17.16 -33.47
C GLN A 96 11.83 18.09 -34.36
N TYR A 97 10.58 18.36 -33.99
CA TYR A 97 9.73 19.33 -34.69
C TYR A 97 10.33 20.74 -34.67
N ILE A 98 10.78 21.23 -33.51
CA ILE A 98 11.41 22.55 -33.39
C ILE A 98 12.68 22.64 -34.24
N ARG A 99 13.48 21.56 -34.29
CA ARG A 99 14.67 21.51 -35.15
C ARG A 99 14.28 21.60 -36.64
N ALA A 100 13.31 20.82 -37.10
CA ALA A 100 12.84 20.86 -38.48
C ALA A 100 12.24 22.24 -38.84
N GLN A 101 11.46 22.84 -37.94
CA GLN A 101 10.91 24.19 -38.10
C GLN A 101 12.01 25.25 -38.25
N ARG A 102 13.07 25.18 -37.44
CA ARG A 102 14.21 26.11 -37.55
C ARG A 102 14.97 25.95 -38.86
N VAL A 103 15.14 24.73 -39.35
CA VAL A 103 15.81 24.46 -40.64
C VAL A 103 14.97 25.01 -41.79
N TYR A 104 13.65 24.77 -41.77
CA TYR A 104 12.74 25.34 -42.77
C TYR A 104 12.76 26.88 -42.74
N ALA A 105 12.61 27.49 -41.56
CA ALA A 105 12.62 28.94 -41.40
C ALA A 105 13.95 29.55 -41.90
N GLY A 106 15.09 28.97 -41.51
CA GLY A 106 16.39 29.44 -41.96
C GLY A 106 16.60 29.30 -43.47
N TYR A 107 16.06 28.26 -44.10
CA TYR A 107 16.13 28.10 -45.56
C TYR A 107 15.20 29.07 -46.29
N ALA A 108 14.00 29.31 -45.77
CA ALA A 108 13.01 30.23 -46.33
C ALA A 108 13.48 31.69 -46.24
N ASP A 109 14.07 32.08 -45.10
CA ASP A 109 14.63 33.42 -44.88
C ASP A 109 15.86 33.69 -45.76
N ALA A 110 16.68 32.66 -46.02
CA ALA A 110 17.90 32.81 -46.83
C ALA A 110 17.64 32.85 -48.34
N ASN A 111 16.49 32.34 -48.82
CA ASN A 111 16.24 32.11 -50.25
C ASN A 111 14.93 32.74 -50.76
N THR A 112 14.54 33.90 -50.22
CA THR A 112 13.23 34.53 -50.47
C THR A 112 12.99 34.95 -51.93
N ASP A 113 14.04 35.28 -52.68
CA ASP A 113 13.97 35.80 -54.07
C ASP A 113 14.41 34.80 -55.16
N VAL A 114 14.40 33.48 -54.88
CA VAL A 114 14.95 32.48 -55.82
C VAL A 114 13.90 31.96 -56.81
N ILE A 115 14.16 32.13 -58.12
CA ILE A 115 13.27 31.70 -59.22
C ILE A 115 13.54 30.24 -59.66
N LEU A 116 14.71 29.68 -59.33
CA LEU A 116 15.10 28.33 -59.75
C LEU A 116 14.20 27.24 -59.14
N GLN A 117 13.73 26.32 -59.99
CA GLN A 117 12.89 25.19 -59.59
C GLN A 117 13.56 24.24 -58.58
N SER A 118 14.90 24.10 -58.62
CA SER A 118 15.64 23.27 -57.66
C SER A 118 15.52 23.77 -56.22
N PHE A 119 15.56 25.09 -56.01
CA PHE A 119 15.40 25.70 -54.68
C PHE A 119 13.97 25.57 -54.16
N ARG A 120 12.97 25.73 -55.05
CA ARG A 120 11.55 25.50 -54.71
C ARG A 120 11.29 24.06 -54.29
N SER A 121 11.81 23.09 -55.04
CA SER A 121 11.71 21.68 -54.70
C SER A 121 12.34 21.37 -53.34
N LYS A 122 13.48 21.99 -53.02
CA LYS A 122 14.12 21.80 -51.72
C LYS A 122 13.34 22.44 -50.56
N GLN A 123 12.75 23.60 -50.78
CA GLN A 123 11.88 24.26 -49.80
C GLN A 123 10.66 23.38 -49.48
N GLU A 124 10.02 22.83 -50.51
CA GLU A 124 8.87 21.93 -50.39
C GLU A 124 9.25 20.62 -49.66
N GLU A 125 10.44 20.07 -49.91
CA GLU A 125 10.97 18.93 -49.16
C GLU A 125 11.09 19.24 -47.66
N LEU A 126 11.65 20.40 -47.31
CA LEU A 126 11.80 20.84 -45.91
C LEU A 126 10.46 21.13 -45.24
N GLU A 127 9.50 21.70 -45.98
CA GLU A 127 8.14 21.92 -45.50
C GLU A 127 7.42 20.59 -45.20
N ASN A 128 7.52 19.64 -46.12
CA ASN A 128 6.95 18.31 -45.95
C ASN A 128 7.59 17.57 -44.76
N GLU A 129 8.91 17.66 -44.58
CA GLU A 129 9.59 17.09 -43.42
C GLU A 129 9.12 17.76 -42.11
N MET A 130 9.01 19.09 -42.08
CA MET A 130 8.45 19.80 -40.93
C MET A 130 7.02 19.33 -40.61
N GLN A 131 6.17 19.18 -41.63
CA GLN A 131 4.79 18.74 -41.46
C GLN A 131 4.69 17.29 -41.01
N LEU A 132 5.57 16.41 -41.51
CA LEU A 132 5.70 15.03 -41.03
C LEU A 132 6.05 14.99 -39.54
N ARG A 133 7.03 15.80 -39.11
CA ARG A 133 7.41 15.91 -37.69
C ARG A 133 6.29 16.50 -36.84
N PHE A 134 5.54 17.46 -37.37
CA PHE A 134 4.37 18.03 -36.70
C PHE A 134 3.30 16.96 -36.45
N ASN A 135 3.01 16.11 -37.43
CA ASN A 135 2.06 15.01 -37.28
C ASN A 135 2.48 14.02 -36.19
N VAL A 136 3.78 13.67 -36.13
CA VAL A 136 4.32 12.80 -35.06
C VAL A 136 4.22 13.49 -33.69
N TYR A 137 4.55 14.77 -33.60
CA TYR A 137 4.37 15.56 -32.37
C TYR A 137 2.91 15.59 -31.92
N GLN A 138 1.97 15.81 -32.84
CA GLN A 138 0.54 15.85 -32.53
C GLN A 138 0.03 14.50 -32.01
N GLN A 139 0.46 13.38 -32.63
CA GLN A 139 0.14 12.03 -32.14
C GLN A 139 0.74 11.78 -30.74
N ALA A 140 1.98 12.18 -30.50
CA ALA A 140 2.62 12.06 -29.18
C ALA A 140 1.88 12.91 -28.11
N ALA A 141 1.39 14.09 -28.47
CA ALA A 141 0.60 14.95 -27.58
C ALA A 141 -0.74 14.29 -27.20
N GLN A 142 -1.43 13.68 -28.17
CA GLN A 142 -2.65 12.92 -27.90
C GLN A 142 -2.38 11.72 -26.99
N GLN A 143 -1.30 10.97 -27.25
CA GLN A 143 -0.90 9.83 -26.41
C GLN A 143 -0.57 10.27 -24.97
N LEU A 144 0.12 11.40 -24.80
CA LEU A 144 0.38 11.99 -23.49
C LEU A 144 -0.93 12.31 -22.75
N GLN A 145 -1.90 12.89 -23.45
CA GLN A 145 -3.19 13.23 -22.85
C GLN A 145 -3.92 11.97 -22.41
N SER A 146 -4.05 10.97 -23.29
CA SER A 146 -4.66 9.69 -22.93
C SER A 146 -3.94 8.99 -21.77
N ALA A 147 -2.61 9.09 -21.69
CA ALA A 147 -1.84 8.53 -20.57
C ALA A 147 -2.11 9.26 -19.24
N LYS A 148 -2.31 10.58 -19.26
CA LYS A 148 -2.74 11.35 -18.08
C LYS A 148 -4.13 10.92 -17.63
N ASP A 149 -5.07 10.78 -18.57
CA ASP A 149 -6.45 10.40 -18.27
C ASP A 149 -6.49 8.99 -17.66
N LYS A 150 -5.70 8.04 -18.20
CA LYS A 150 -5.54 6.69 -17.62
C LYS A 150 -5.00 6.70 -16.19
N VAL A 151 -4.06 7.59 -15.86
CA VAL A 151 -3.56 7.70 -14.47
C VAL A 151 -4.68 8.18 -13.53
N GLN A 152 -5.51 9.12 -13.98
CA GLN A 152 -6.65 9.60 -13.19
C GLN A 152 -7.71 8.51 -13.02
N GLU A 153 -8.06 7.80 -14.10
CA GLU A 153 -9.03 6.70 -14.08
C GLU A 153 -8.60 5.56 -13.14
N HIS A 154 -7.32 5.18 -13.17
CA HIS A 154 -6.79 4.13 -12.32
C HIS A 154 -6.52 4.56 -10.87
N THR A 155 -6.67 5.86 -10.54
CA THR A 155 -6.48 6.34 -9.18
C THR A 155 -7.67 5.93 -8.33
N PRO A 156 -7.50 5.03 -7.33
CA PRO A 156 -8.62 4.57 -6.53
C PRO A 156 -9.10 5.67 -5.57
N ALA A 157 -10.42 5.86 -5.49
CA ALA A 157 -11.04 6.65 -4.42
C ALA A 157 -11.27 5.75 -3.20
N PHE A 158 -10.76 6.15 -2.04
CA PHE A 158 -10.95 5.45 -0.77
C PHE A 158 -11.87 6.25 0.13
N THR A 159 -12.87 5.57 0.72
CA THR A 159 -13.74 6.14 1.76
C THR A 159 -13.55 5.36 3.04
N VAL A 160 -13.31 6.07 4.15
CA VAL A 160 -13.20 5.45 5.48
C VAL A 160 -14.60 5.34 6.06
N ILE A 161 -15.11 4.10 6.19
CA ILE A 161 -16.43 3.82 6.75
C ILE A 161 -16.40 3.98 8.29
N GLN A 162 -15.35 3.46 8.92
CA GLN A 162 -15.15 3.53 10.36
C GLN A 162 -13.70 3.92 10.65
N GLN A 163 -13.52 4.98 11.44
CA GLN A 163 -12.19 5.43 11.87
C GLN A 163 -11.65 4.57 13.00
N ALA A 164 -10.34 4.37 13.02
CA ALA A 164 -9.66 3.71 14.14
C ALA A 164 -9.83 4.54 15.41
N THR A 165 -10.68 4.05 16.32
CA THR A 165 -10.98 4.71 17.59
C THR A 165 -10.60 3.77 18.73
N MET A 166 -10.15 4.32 19.86
CA MET A 166 -9.73 3.50 20.99
C MET A 166 -10.90 2.69 21.56
N PRO A 167 -10.76 1.36 21.73
CA PRO A 167 -11.84 0.54 22.23
C PRO A 167 -12.03 0.77 23.74
N LEU A 168 -13.26 1.10 24.14
CA LEU A 168 -13.65 1.23 25.56
C LEU A 168 -13.95 -0.11 26.22
N LYS A 169 -14.21 -1.16 25.41
CA LYS A 169 -14.49 -2.51 25.89
C LYS A 169 -13.40 -3.46 25.42
N ALA A 170 -12.90 -4.27 26.33
CA ALA A 170 -11.96 -5.33 26.01
C ALA A 170 -12.62 -6.37 25.09
N SER A 171 -11.85 -6.90 24.14
CA SER A 171 -12.31 -7.94 23.19
C SER A 171 -12.32 -9.36 23.79
N SER A 172 -11.96 -9.52 25.06
CA SER A 172 -11.85 -10.83 25.72
C SER A 172 -13.21 -11.44 26.10
N MET A 173 -13.20 -12.74 26.44
CA MET A 173 -14.37 -13.50 26.87
C MET A 173 -15.19 -12.71 27.92
N PRO A 174 -16.52 -12.59 27.76
CA PRO A 174 -17.33 -11.80 28.68
C PRO A 174 -17.18 -12.38 30.10
N ARG A 175 -17.04 -11.49 31.09
CA ARG A 175 -16.82 -11.89 32.50
C ARG A 175 -17.91 -12.86 32.99
N SER A 176 -19.12 -12.76 32.47
CA SER A 176 -20.23 -13.69 32.74
C SER A 176 -19.97 -15.12 32.25
N ALA A 177 -19.41 -15.29 31.05
CA ALA A 177 -19.07 -16.62 30.52
C ALA A 177 -17.95 -17.28 31.35
N LEU A 178 -16.98 -16.48 31.83
CA LEU A 178 -15.95 -16.97 32.73
C LEU A 178 -16.55 -17.49 34.04
N VAL A 179 -17.45 -16.71 34.66
CA VAL A 179 -18.12 -17.10 35.92
C VAL A 179 -18.97 -18.35 35.73
N PHE A 180 -19.72 -18.45 34.63
CA PHE A 180 -20.51 -19.65 34.32
C PHE A 180 -19.64 -20.89 34.15
N LEU A 181 -18.49 -20.76 33.46
CA LEU A 181 -17.54 -21.86 33.29
C LEU A 181 -17.00 -22.35 34.64
N PHE A 182 -16.59 -21.44 35.53
CA PHE A 182 -16.09 -21.81 36.86
C PHE A 182 -17.18 -22.40 37.75
N MET A 183 -18.41 -21.91 37.66
CA MET A 183 -19.55 -22.49 38.39
C MET A 183 -19.79 -23.94 37.99
N VAL A 184 -19.77 -24.23 36.69
CA VAL A 184 -19.94 -25.60 36.17
C VAL A 184 -18.78 -26.49 36.64
N ILE A 185 -17.54 -26.03 36.51
CA ILE A 185 -16.36 -26.79 36.97
C ILE A 185 -16.43 -27.06 38.48
N GLY A 186 -16.85 -26.08 39.28
CA GLY A 186 -17.01 -26.24 40.74
C GLY A 186 -17.99 -27.35 41.11
N VAL A 187 -19.17 -27.38 40.48
CA VAL A 187 -20.18 -28.43 40.71
C VAL A 187 -19.67 -29.81 40.33
N PHE A 188 -18.92 -29.92 39.22
CA PHE A 188 -18.31 -31.20 38.82
C PHE A 188 -17.26 -31.68 39.84
N VAL A 189 -16.42 -30.77 40.34
CA VAL A 189 -15.40 -31.10 41.35
C VAL A 189 -16.07 -31.54 42.66
N ASP A 190 -17.12 -30.85 43.10
CA ASP A 190 -17.87 -31.22 44.32
C ASP A 190 -18.55 -32.59 44.17
N ALA A 191 -19.18 -32.85 43.02
CA ALA A 191 -19.81 -34.15 42.74
C ALA A 191 -18.79 -35.30 42.75
N VAL A 192 -17.62 -35.09 42.15
CA VAL A 192 -16.52 -36.07 42.16
C VAL A 192 -15.96 -36.26 43.57
N TRP A 193 -15.81 -35.19 44.35
CA TRP A 193 -15.33 -35.28 45.74
C TRP A 193 -16.30 -36.05 46.64
N ILE A 194 -17.60 -35.80 46.52
CA ILE A 194 -18.62 -36.49 47.31
C ILE A 194 -18.70 -37.97 46.92
N PHE A 195 -18.68 -38.27 45.62
CA PHE A 195 -18.86 -39.63 45.13
C PHE A 195 -17.61 -40.48 45.31
N PHE A 196 -16.44 -39.95 44.96
CA PHE A 196 -15.19 -40.70 44.96
C PHE A 196 -14.35 -40.41 46.21
N GLY A 197 -14.25 -39.15 46.62
CA GLY A 197 -13.46 -38.74 47.78
C GLY A 197 -13.99 -39.31 49.10
N ARG A 198 -15.32 -39.37 49.29
CA ARG A 198 -15.92 -39.95 50.51
C ARG A 198 -15.68 -41.46 50.60
N ASP A 199 -15.86 -42.19 49.49
CA ASP A 199 -15.62 -43.64 49.44
C ASP A 199 -14.14 -44.01 49.52
N LEU A 200 -13.25 -43.22 48.89
CA LEU A 200 -11.80 -43.42 49.01
C LEU A 200 -11.33 -43.16 50.44
N PHE A 201 -11.81 -42.09 51.09
CA PHE A 201 -11.42 -41.75 52.47
C PHE A 201 -11.94 -42.81 53.46
N HIS A 202 -13.15 -43.33 53.25
CA HIS A 202 -13.68 -44.43 54.06
C HIS A 202 -12.91 -45.75 53.87
N GLN A 203 -12.53 -46.10 52.63
CA GLN A 203 -11.67 -47.28 52.38
C GLN A 203 -10.27 -47.11 52.95
N PHE A 204 -9.71 -45.89 52.92
CA PHE A 204 -8.39 -45.61 53.48
C PHE A 204 -8.39 -45.66 55.02
N CYS A 205 -9.45 -45.19 55.69
CA CYS A 205 -9.59 -45.28 57.15
C CYS A 205 -9.88 -46.70 57.67
N ARG A 206 -10.41 -47.62 56.87
CA ARG A 206 -10.69 -49.02 57.28
C ARG A 206 -9.48 -49.96 57.11
N ARG A 207 -8.39 -49.49 56.50
CA ARG A 207 -7.18 -50.28 56.22
C ARG A 207 -5.99 -49.94 57.13
N ARG A 208 -6.21 -49.15 58.19
CA ARG A 208 -5.23 -48.86 59.25
C ARG A 208 -5.71 -49.40 60.59
#